data_AF-A0A846SYV1-F1
#
_entry.id   AF-A0A846SYV1-F1
#
_cell.length_a   1.000
_cell.length_b   1.000
_cell.length_c   1.000
_cell.angle_alpha   90.00
_cell.angle_beta   90.00
_cell.angle_gamma   90.00
#
_symmetry.space_group_name_H-M   'P 1'
#
loop_
_entity.id
_entity.type
_entity.pdbx_description
1 polymer ?
#
loop_
_entity_poly.entity_id
_entity_poly.type
_entity_poly.pdbx_seq_one_letter_code
_entity_poly.pdbx_strand_id
1 'polypeptide(L)' 'MTPANTPLVYIVDDEPTLRDALLGLLKSVGLQALAMDDIEMLLTAITRSEPVACSWASSIQRIRI' A
#
# COMPACT_ATOMS: atom_id res chain seq x y z
N MET A 1 8.85 12.66 -18.15
CA MET A 1 8.71 11.73 -17.01
C MET A 1 9.30 10.40 -17.44
N THR A 2 10.27 9.86 -16.71
CA THR A 2 10.82 8.53 -17.00
C THR A 2 9.77 7.47 -16.64
N PRO A 3 9.48 6.49 -17.51
CA PRO A 3 8.45 5.46 -17.28
C PRO A 3 8.73 4.53 -16.08
N ALA A 4 9.87 4.69 -15.41
CA ALA A 4 10.32 3.87 -14.30
C ALA A 4 9.76 4.26 -12.92
N ASN A 5 8.93 5.31 -12.80
CA ASN A 5 8.58 5.88 -11.50
C ASN A 5 7.08 6.19 -11.30
N THR A 6 6.20 5.44 -11.96
CA THR A 6 4.75 5.57 -11.68
C THR A 6 4.46 4.86 -10.35
N PRO A 7 3.98 5.58 -9.31
CA PRO A 7 3.76 4.97 -8.00
C PRO A 7 2.62 3.94 -8.08
N LEU A 8 2.84 2.79 -7.44
CA LEU A 8 1.85 1.75 -7.25
C LEU A 8 1.07 2.02 -5.96
N VAL A 9 -0.25 2.13 -6.07
CA VAL A 9 -1.16 2.41 -4.95
C VAL A 9 -1.93 1.13 -4.59
N TYR A 10 -1.91 0.76 -3.31
CA TYR A 10 -2.74 -0.33 -2.78
C TYR A 10 -3.98 0.25 -2.11
N ILE A 11 -5.15 -0.31 -2.41
CA ILE A 11 -6.44 0.04 -1.83
C ILE A 11 -6.91 -1.17 -1.02
N VAL A 12 -7.15 -0.97 0.27
CA VAL A 12 -7.71 -2.00 1.16
C VAL A 12 -9.00 -1.44 1.74
N ASP A 13 -10.12 -2.04 1.35
CA ASP A 13 -11.45 -1.63 1.79
C ASP A 13 -12.37 -2.84 1.68
N ASP A 14 -13.21 -3.09 2.69
CA ASP A 14 -14.14 -4.22 2.71
C ASP A 14 -15.41 -3.94 1.89
N GLU A 15 -15.73 -2.67 1.64
CA GLU A 15 -16.90 -2.27 0.86
C GLU A 15 -16.58 -2.28 -0.65
N PRO A 16 -17.27 -3.11 -1.45
CA PRO A 16 -16.92 -3.32 -2.85
C PRO A 16 -17.14 -2.08 -3.73
N THR A 17 -18.19 -1.29 -3.47
CA THR A 17 -18.55 -0.13 -4.31
C THR A 17 -17.50 0.98 -4.23
N LEU A 18 -17.00 1.26 -3.03
CA LEU A 18 -16.00 2.25 -2.70
C LEU A 18 -14.64 1.81 -3.24
N ARG A 19 -14.30 0.54 -3.03
CA ARG A 19 -13.08 -0.07 -3.58
C ARG A 19 -13.02 0.06 -5.11
N ASP A 20 -14.11 -0.25 -5.80
CA ASP A 20 -14.18 -0.16 -7.26
C ASP A 20 -14.16 1.29 -7.75
N ALA A 21 -14.84 2.21 -7.05
CA ALA A 21 -14.84 3.63 -7.36
C ALA A 21 -13.42 4.24 -7.23
N LEU A 22 -12.70 3.93 -6.15
CA LEU A 22 -11.33 4.38 -5.92
C LEU A 22 -10.37 3.80 -6.97
N LEU A 23 -10.51 2.52 -7.31
CA LEU A 23 -9.71 1.87 -8.35
C LEU A 23 -9.90 2.56 -9.71
N GLY A 24 -11.14 2.88 -10.07
CA GLY A 24 -11.48 3.60 -11.29
C GLY A 24 -10.89 5.01 -11.31
N LEU A 25 -11.03 5.76 -10.21
CA LEU A 25 -10.49 7.11 -10.07
C LEU A 25 -8.97 7.13 -10.24
N LEU A 26 -8.24 6.24 -9.56
CA LEU A 26 -6.78 6.21 -9.62
C LEU A 26 -6.26 5.82 -11.01
N LYS A 27 -6.92 4.86 -11.67
CA LYS A 27 -6.60 4.51 -13.06
C LYS A 27 -6.87 5.67 -14.02
N SER A 28 -7.92 6.45 -13.79
CA SER A 28 -8.27 7.59 -14.65
C SER A 28 -7.20 8.70 -14.65
N VAL A 29 -6.47 8.86 -13.54
CA VAL A 29 -5.36 9.81 -13.42
C VAL A 29 -3.99 9.21 -13.82
N GLY A 30 -4.00 8.00 -14.39
CA GLY A 30 -2.80 7.33 -14.91
C GLY A 30 -1.93 6.66 -13.84
N LEU A 31 -2.45 6.46 -12.63
CA LEU A 31 -1.75 5.74 -11.57
C LEU A 31 -1.92 4.22 -11.73
N GLN A 32 -0.93 3.48 -11.27
CA GLN A 32 -1.07 2.03 -11.09
C GLN A 32 -1.72 1.78 -9.73
N ALA A 33 -2.81 1.01 -9.71
CA ALA A 33 -3.55 0.73 -8.49
C ALA A 33 -3.99 -0.74 -8.41
N LEU A 34 -3.91 -1.32 -7.21
CA LEU A 34 -4.37 -2.67 -6.87
C LEU A 34 -5.37 -2.58 -5.73
N ALA A 35 -6.51 -3.25 -5.89
CA ALA A 35 -7.60 -3.26 -4.93
C ALA A 35 -7.69 -4.64 -4.24
N MET A 36 -7.85 -4.63 -2.93
CA MET A 36 -7.95 -5.80 -2.07
C MET A 36 -9.07 -5.60 -1.06
N ASP A 37 -9.75 -6.68 -0.69
CA ASP A 37 -10.80 -6.70 0.33
C ASP A 37 -10.26 -7.08 1.73
N ASP A 38 -9.03 -7.56 1.80
CA ASP A 38 -8.38 -8.05 3.02
C ASP A 38 -6.96 -7.49 3.19
N ILE A 39 -6.65 -7.07 4.42
CA ILE A 39 -5.34 -6.57 4.82
C ILE A 39 -4.27 -7.66 4.80
N GLU A 40 -4.62 -8.92 5.02
CA GLU A 40 -3.66 -10.04 4.95
C GLU A 40 -3.13 -10.23 3.52
N MET A 41 -3.98 -9.96 2.53
CA MET A 41 -3.60 -9.96 1.12
C MET A 41 -2.57 -8.86 0.83
N LEU A 42 -2.73 -7.69 1.44
CA LEU A 42 -1.78 -6.58 1.35
C LEU A 42 -0.44 -6.94 2.01
N LEU A 43 -0.47 -7.48 3.23
CA LEU A 43 0.75 -7.88 3.96
C LEU A 43 1.56 -8.92 3.17
N THR A 44 0.88 -9.87 2.52
CA THR A 44 1.49 -10.86 1.63
C THR A 44 2.10 -10.22 0.38
N ALA A 45 1.46 -9.20 -0.19
CA ALA A 45 1.97 -8.49 -1.36
C ALA A 45 3.23 -7.66 -1.04
N ILE A 46 3.22 -6.94 0.08
CA ILE A 46 4.34 -6.07 0.50
C ILE A 46 5.55 -6.89 0.95
N THR A 47 5.36 -8.04 1.59
CA THR A 47 6.47 -8.92 2.00
C THR A 47 7.18 -9.59 0.82
N ARG A 48 6.56 -9.63 -0.36
CA ARG A 48 7.14 -10.23 -1.58
C ARG A 48 7.93 -9.24 -2.44
N SER A 49 7.60 -7.94 -2.36
CA SER A 49 8.49 -6.87 -2.80
C SER A 49 9.59 -6.67 -1.75
N GLU A 50 10.84 -6.42 -2.15
CA GLU A 50 11.92 -6.13 -1.21
C GLU A 50 11.47 -5.12 -0.12
N PRO A 51 11.92 -5.29 1.14
CA PRO A 51 11.36 -4.59 2.28
C PRO A 51 11.44 -3.07 2.06
N VAL A 52 10.27 -2.45 1.82
CA VAL A 52 10.12 -1.01 1.99
C VAL A 52 10.15 -0.79 3.49
N ALA A 53 11.34 -0.56 4.03
CA ALA A 53 11.55 -0.28 5.43
C ALA A 53 10.88 1.05 5.80
N CYS A 54 9.57 1.02 6.06
CA CYS A 54 8.95 1.98 6.95
C CYS A 54 9.43 1.63 8.35
N SER A 55 10.57 2.19 8.76
CA SER A 55 11.09 2.06 10.11
C SER A 55 10.18 2.79 11.09
N TRP A 56 9.03 2.19 11.42
CA TRP A 56 8.33 2.41 12.68
C TRP A 56 9.02 1.58 13.77
N ALA A 57 10.35 1.68 13.85
CA ALA A 57 11.06 1.27 15.06
C ALA A 57 10.78 2.37 16.09
N SER A 58 9.65 2.19 16.76
CA SER A 58 9.27 2.97 17.91
C SER A 58 10.44 3.06 18.88
N SER A 59 10.78 4.30 19.18
CA SER A 59 11.76 4.77 20.16
C SER A 59 11.39 4.31 21.59
N ILE A 60 11.38 3.00 21.86
CA ILE A 60 11.17 2.42 23.19
C ILE A 60 12.17 1.29 23.42
N GLN A 61 13.41 1.66 23.79
CA GLN A 61 14.27 0.92 24.73
C GLN A 61 15.53 1.75 25.03
N ARG A 62 15.35 2.89 25.70
CA ARG A 62 16.43 3.59 26.42
C ARG A 62 15.90 4.11 27.76
N ILE A 63 15.61 3.20 28.68
CA ILE A 63 15.77 3.45 30.12
C ILE A 63 16.33 2.16 30.72
N ARG A 64 17.64 2.17 31.01
CA ARG A 64 18.26 1.30 32.00
C ARG A 64 17.77 1.75 33.37
N ILE A 65 17.40 0.80 34.23
CA ILE A 65 17.55 0.95 35.67
C ILE A 65 18.72 0.05 36.05
#